data_AF-A0A3R7JNJ0-F1
#
_entry.id   AF-A0A3R7JNJ0-F1
#
_cell.length_a   1.000
_cell.length_b   1.000
_cell.length_c   1.000
_cell.angle_alpha   90.00
_cell.angle_beta   90.00
_cell.angle_gamma   90.00
#
_symmetry.space_group_name_H-M   'P 1'
#
loop_
_entity.id
_entity.type
_entity.pdbx_description
1 polymer ?
#
loop_
_entity_poly.entity_id
_entity_poly.type
_entity_poly.pdbx_seq_one_letter_code
_entity_poly.pdbx_strand_id
1 'polypeptide(L)'
;MQLQLEAMHTAVIVQSEVTSMSKTESHKDNKFPSKFAVDFVTPLKTQDERGTCWDFATVAVLENSYRQQGIANGWLQEDEFMAISEQAYGAEILRLCAGPPGSPQQVACLIPGNEIWKNSTDGGDVTELMYLMNGLKDNIFPNSICPYIPDPGNDSVCPGVTLEKREGNPLSLTIKKMDTYYDAVSVKYALVNDQRAMAISTA
;
A
#
# COMPACT_ATOMS: atom_id res chain seq x y z
N MET A 1 4.86 -17.29 -23.85
CA MET A 1 4.31 -16.46 -22.75
C MET A 1 4.64 -17.05 -21.38
N GLN A 2 4.48 -18.37 -21.17
CA GLN A 2 4.98 -19.08 -19.97
C GLN A 2 6.46 -18.76 -19.66
N LEU A 3 7.31 -18.83 -20.69
CA LEU A 3 8.75 -18.52 -20.59
C LEU A 3 9.04 -17.06 -20.18
N GLN A 4 8.14 -16.11 -20.45
CA GLN A 4 8.32 -14.71 -20.04
C GLN A 4 7.85 -14.48 -18.59
N LEU A 5 6.77 -15.14 -18.14
CA LEU A 5 6.37 -15.12 -16.73
C LEU A 5 7.39 -15.84 -15.84
N GLU A 6 7.92 -16.98 -16.31
CA GLU A 6 9.02 -17.68 -15.65
C GLU A 6 10.28 -16.80 -15.62
N ALA A 7 10.63 -16.14 -16.73
CA ALA A 7 11.78 -15.23 -16.73
C ALA A 7 11.59 -14.02 -15.78
N MET A 8 10.37 -13.50 -15.60
CA MET A 8 10.09 -12.42 -14.65
C MET A 8 10.07 -12.92 -13.20
N HIS A 9 9.48 -14.08 -12.91
CA HIS A 9 9.56 -14.73 -11.59
C HIS A 9 10.99 -15.09 -11.23
N THR A 10 11.76 -15.66 -12.16
CA THR A 10 13.17 -16.00 -11.95
C THR A 10 14.04 -14.74 -11.82
N ALA A 11 13.77 -13.65 -12.54
CA ALA A 11 14.52 -12.40 -12.38
C ALA A 11 14.27 -11.75 -11.01
N VAL A 12 13.03 -11.79 -10.51
CA VAL A 12 12.67 -11.30 -9.17
C VAL A 12 13.27 -12.20 -8.08
N ILE A 13 13.21 -13.53 -8.25
CA ILE A 13 13.79 -14.49 -7.29
C ILE A 13 15.33 -14.37 -7.28
N VAL A 14 15.98 -14.31 -8.44
CA VAL A 14 17.45 -14.18 -8.52
C VAL A 14 17.93 -12.82 -8.02
N GLN A 15 17.20 -11.72 -8.25
CA GLN A 15 17.51 -10.46 -7.58
C GLN A 15 17.30 -10.56 -6.07
N SER A 16 16.25 -11.24 -5.58
CA SER A 16 16.03 -11.43 -4.14
C SER A 16 17.05 -12.35 -3.48
N GLU A 17 17.56 -13.37 -4.18
CA GLU A 17 18.56 -14.32 -3.70
C GLU A 17 19.98 -13.71 -3.73
N VAL A 18 20.32 -12.96 -4.78
CA VAL A 18 21.62 -12.28 -4.87
C VAL A 18 21.71 -11.09 -3.91
N THR A 19 20.58 -10.46 -3.55
CA THR A 19 20.56 -9.38 -2.54
C THR A 19 20.48 -9.92 -1.10
N SER A 20 20.07 -11.17 -0.89
CA SER A 20 19.93 -11.77 0.46
C SER A 20 21.16 -12.55 0.94
N MET A 21 22.19 -12.77 0.11
CA MET A 21 23.39 -13.54 0.49
C MET A 21 24.59 -12.72 0.99
N SER A 22 24.45 -11.45 1.40
CA SER A 22 25.59 -10.66 1.92
C SER A 22 25.30 -9.70 3.08
N LYS A 23 24.35 -10.00 3.96
CA LYS A 23 24.26 -9.31 5.27
C LYS A 23 23.94 -10.26 6.42
N THR A 24 24.75 -11.29 6.58
CA THR A 24 24.97 -11.90 7.89
C THR A 24 26.05 -11.10 8.64
N GLU A 25 25.78 -9.83 8.91
CA GLU A 25 26.39 -9.22 10.09
C GLU A 25 25.60 -9.74 11.28
N SER A 26 26.21 -10.63 12.05
CA SER A 26 25.67 -11.06 13.34
C SER A 26 25.42 -9.81 14.18
N HIS A 27 24.15 -9.42 14.34
CA HIS A 27 23.75 -8.31 15.20
C HIS A 27 24.11 -8.64 16.65
N LYS A 28 25.31 -8.26 17.04
CA LYS A 28 25.78 -8.32 18.42
C LYS A 28 24.98 -7.27 19.20
N ASP A 29 24.12 -7.80 20.07
CA ASP A 29 23.21 -7.13 21.00
C ASP A 29 21.81 -6.84 20.43
N ASN A 30 20.91 -7.84 20.53
CA ASN A 30 19.44 -7.76 20.39
C ASN A 30 18.77 -6.82 21.43
N LYS A 31 19.33 -5.63 21.68
CA LYS A 31 18.74 -4.64 22.58
C LYS A 31 17.91 -3.65 21.78
N PHE A 32 16.64 -4.01 21.60
CA PHE A 32 15.61 -3.06 21.21
C PHE A 32 15.25 -2.15 22.39
N PRO A 33 14.81 -0.90 22.15
CA PRO A 33 14.24 -0.08 23.22
C PRO A 33 13.05 -0.80 23.85
N SER A 34 12.86 -0.64 25.16
CA SER A 34 11.75 -1.29 25.89
C SER A 34 10.37 -0.73 25.49
N LYS A 35 10.34 0.48 24.94
CA LYS A 35 9.18 1.15 24.36
C LYS A 35 9.61 1.86 23.09
N PHE A 36 8.76 1.80 22.08
CA PHE A 36 8.99 2.45 20.79
C PHE A 36 7.66 2.95 20.25
N ALA A 37 7.68 4.12 19.62
CA ALA A 37 6.56 4.68 18.88
C ALA A 37 7.11 5.34 17.63
N VAL A 38 6.34 5.27 16.55
CA VAL A 38 6.65 5.97 15.30
C VAL A 38 6.01 7.36 15.36
N ASP A 39 6.79 8.37 14.99
CA ASP A 39 6.28 9.74 14.87
C ASP A 39 5.39 9.91 13.63
N PHE A 40 4.62 10.99 13.64
CA PHE A 40 3.80 11.41 12.51
C PHE A 40 2.72 10.41 12.07
N VAL A 41 2.26 9.52 12.95
CA VAL A 41 1.08 8.67 12.71
C VAL A 41 -0.17 9.52 12.44
N THR A 42 -1.04 9.03 11.55
CA THR A 42 -2.25 9.76 11.13
C THR A 42 -3.45 9.45 12.04
N PRO A 43 -4.51 10.30 12.01
CA PRO A 43 -5.69 10.10 12.83
C PRO A 43 -6.39 8.77 12.52
N LEU A 44 -7.06 8.23 13.54
CA LEU A 44 -7.87 7.02 13.41
C LEU A 44 -8.99 7.23 12.36
N LYS A 45 -9.16 6.23 11.50
CA LYS A 45 -10.29 6.10 10.57
C LYS A 45 -11.02 4.78 10.84
N THR A 46 -12.25 4.64 10.32
CA THR A 46 -13.07 3.43 10.47
C THR A 46 -13.45 2.88 9.10
N GLN A 47 -13.30 1.56 8.94
CA GLN A 47 -13.78 0.81 7.77
C GLN A 47 -15.23 0.38 7.90
N ASP A 48 -15.79 0.49 9.11
CA ASP A 48 -17.13 0.06 9.50
C ASP A 48 -17.40 -1.41 9.14
N GLU A 49 -18.46 -1.69 8.38
CA GLU A 49 -18.94 -3.06 8.13
C GLU A 49 -18.28 -3.75 6.92
N ARG A 50 -17.34 -3.08 6.26
CA ARG A 50 -16.67 -3.59 5.04
C ARG A 50 -15.33 -4.23 5.35
N GLY A 51 -14.94 -5.23 4.56
CA GLY A 51 -13.66 -5.95 4.64
C GLY A 51 -12.47 -5.20 4.02
N THR A 52 -12.44 -3.87 4.15
CA THR A 52 -11.48 -2.96 3.50
C THR A 52 -10.22 -2.69 4.33
N CYS A 53 -9.98 -3.44 5.42
CA CYS A 53 -8.85 -3.20 6.33
C CYS A 53 -7.48 -3.03 5.62
N TRP A 54 -7.28 -3.76 4.52
CA TRP A 54 -6.07 -3.74 3.71
C TRP A 54 -5.84 -2.40 3.00
N ASP A 55 -6.90 -1.73 2.52
CA ASP A 55 -6.78 -0.42 1.88
C ASP A 55 -6.53 0.67 2.93
N PHE A 56 -7.24 0.65 4.07
CA PHE A 56 -6.98 1.54 5.20
C PHE A 56 -5.54 1.39 5.72
N ALA A 57 -5.06 0.16 5.85
CA ALA A 57 -3.69 -0.10 6.30
C ALA A 57 -2.65 0.43 5.30
N THR A 58 -2.87 0.19 4.01
CA THR A 58 -2.01 0.73 2.94
C THR A 58 -2.01 2.25 2.95
N VAL A 59 -3.20 2.86 2.96
CA VAL A 59 -3.38 4.32 2.95
C VAL A 59 -2.72 4.96 4.17
N ALA A 60 -2.85 4.38 5.36
CA ALA A 60 -2.20 4.89 6.57
C ALA A 60 -0.67 4.94 6.44
N VAL A 61 -0.03 3.93 5.82
CA VAL A 61 1.42 3.94 5.55
C VAL A 61 1.79 5.00 4.52
N LEU A 62 0.97 5.17 3.49
CA LEU A 62 1.18 6.21 2.48
C LEU A 62 1.07 7.60 3.08
N GLU A 63 0.01 7.87 3.86
CA GLU A 63 -0.18 9.14 4.55
C GLU A 63 0.93 9.44 5.55
N ASN A 64 1.38 8.45 6.33
CA ASN A 64 2.54 8.61 7.22
C ASN A 64 3.79 9.01 6.43
N SER A 65 4.06 8.34 5.31
CA SER A 65 5.19 8.67 4.44
C SER A 65 5.09 10.06 3.81
N TYR A 66 3.89 10.44 3.36
CA TYR A 66 3.60 11.77 2.82
C TYR A 66 3.77 12.86 3.86
N ARG A 67 3.29 12.64 5.09
CA ARG A 67 3.41 13.59 6.19
C ARG A 67 4.86 13.78 6.62
N GLN A 68 5.61 12.69 6.79
CA GLN A 68 7.05 12.76 7.06
C GLN A 68 7.78 13.57 5.99
N GLN A 69 7.48 13.33 4.71
CA GLN A 69 8.05 14.09 3.61
C GLN A 69 7.64 15.56 3.64
N GLY A 70 6.35 15.85 3.83
CA GLY A 70 5.82 17.21 3.86
C GLY A 70 6.46 18.05 4.96
N ILE A 71 6.58 17.50 6.17
CA ILE A 71 7.23 18.17 7.31
C ILE A 71 8.72 18.38 7.02
N ALA A 72 9.42 17.35 6.55
CA ALA A 72 10.85 17.45 6.24
C ALA A 72 11.19 18.49 5.16
N ASN A 73 10.23 18.81 4.27
CA ASN A 73 10.39 19.84 3.23
C ASN A 73 9.74 21.18 3.59
N GLY A 74 9.12 21.31 4.78
CA GLY A 74 8.41 22.51 5.20
C GLY A 74 7.11 22.80 4.43
N TRP A 75 6.51 21.80 3.80
CA TRP A 75 5.23 21.90 3.09
C TRP A 75 4.02 21.71 4.01
N LEU A 76 4.21 21.00 5.12
CA LEU A 76 3.19 20.72 6.12
C LEU A 76 3.72 21.10 7.51
N GLN A 77 2.86 21.67 8.34
CA GLN A 77 3.11 21.81 9.77
C GLN A 77 2.99 20.45 10.48
N GLU A 78 3.51 20.36 11.70
CA GLU A 78 3.44 19.13 12.48
C GLU A 78 2.01 18.73 12.83
N ASP A 79 1.06 19.66 12.93
CA ASP A 79 -0.36 19.41 13.21
C ASP A 79 -1.25 19.37 11.97
N GLU A 80 -0.66 19.44 10.77
CA GLU A 80 -1.37 19.32 9.50
C GLU A 80 -1.39 17.87 9.00
N PHE A 81 -2.53 17.48 8.43
CA PHE A 81 -2.77 16.14 7.92
C PHE A 81 -3.32 16.21 6.50
N MET A 82 -2.78 15.36 5.64
CA MET A 82 -3.32 15.10 4.31
C MET A 82 -4.01 13.74 4.34
N ALA A 83 -5.28 13.72 3.97
CA ALA A 83 -6.08 12.50 3.91
C ALA A 83 -6.17 12.02 2.46
N ILE A 84 -5.72 10.80 2.20
CA ILE A 84 -5.95 10.05 0.96
C ILE A 84 -7.31 9.35 1.08
N SER A 85 -8.01 9.21 -0.04
CA SER A 85 -9.30 8.52 -0.13
C SER A 85 -9.10 7.00 -0.20
N GLU A 86 -9.49 6.28 0.84
CA GLU A 86 -9.59 4.81 0.83
C GLU A 86 -10.57 4.31 -0.23
N GLN A 87 -11.71 5.00 -0.38
CA GLN A 87 -12.74 4.66 -1.37
C GLN A 87 -12.22 4.75 -2.80
N ALA A 88 -11.49 5.82 -3.13
CA ALA A 88 -10.86 5.96 -4.43
C ALA A 88 -9.73 4.95 -4.61
N TYR A 89 -8.93 4.69 -3.57
CA TYR A 89 -7.87 3.69 -3.62
C TYR A 89 -8.43 2.29 -3.94
N GLY A 90 -9.43 1.81 -3.19
CA GLY A 90 -10.07 0.52 -3.43
C GLY A 90 -10.71 0.44 -4.83
N ALA A 91 -11.44 1.48 -5.25
CA ALA A 91 -12.03 1.54 -6.59
C ALA A 91 -10.97 1.53 -7.71
N GLU A 92 -9.83 2.18 -7.51
CA GLU A 92 -8.72 2.17 -8.47
C GLU A 92 -8.03 0.81 -8.54
N ILE A 93 -7.87 0.11 -7.41
CA ILE A 93 -7.38 -1.26 -7.41
C ILE A 93 -8.31 -2.13 -8.25
N LEU A 94 -9.63 -2.09 -7.99
CA LEU A 94 -10.60 -2.84 -8.80
C LEU A 94 -10.52 -2.48 -10.29
N ARG A 95 -10.39 -1.19 -10.62
CA ARG A 95 -10.25 -0.71 -12.01
C ARG A 95 -8.96 -1.22 -12.67
N LEU A 96 -7.84 -1.24 -11.95
CA LEU A 96 -6.55 -1.71 -12.46
C LEU A 96 -6.51 -3.23 -12.62
N CYS A 97 -7.24 -3.95 -11.77
CA CYS A 97 -7.41 -5.39 -11.81
C CYS A 97 -8.52 -5.85 -12.77
N ALA A 98 -9.33 -4.92 -13.27
CA ALA A 98 -10.37 -5.21 -14.26
C ALA A 98 -9.74 -5.56 -15.63
N GLY A 99 -10.28 -6.60 -16.25
CA GLY A 99 -9.86 -7.05 -17.56
C GLY A 99 -10.50 -8.39 -17.91
N PRO A 100 -10.34 -8.87 -19.16
CA PRO A 100 -10.80 -10.20 -19.54
C PRO A 100 -10.15 -11.28 -18.65
N PRO A 101 -10.86 -12.40 -18.38
CA PRO A 101 -10.29 -13.54 -17.68
C PRO A 101 -8.93 -13.98 -18.24
N GLY A 102 -7.91 -14.07 -17.38
CA GLY A 102 -6.55 -14.46 -17.75
C GLY A 102 -5.69 -13.35 -18.39
N SER A 103 -6.19 -12.11 -18.47
CA SER A 103 -5.37 -10.96 -18.90
C SER A 103 -4.23 -10.68 -17.90
N PRO A 104 -3.08 -10.13 -18.33
CA PRO A 104 -1.99 -9.77 -17.42
C PRO A 104 -2.42 -8.89 -16.24
N GLN A 105 -3.37 -7.99 -16.47
CA GLN A 105 -3.97 -7.11 -15.46
C GLN A 105 -4.74 -7.90 -14.40
N GLN A 106 -5.60 -8.82 -14.82
CA GLN A 106 -6.35 -9.65 -13.89
C GLN A 106 -5.42 -10.61 -13.13
N VAL A 107 -4.44 -11.21 -13.80
CA VAL A 107 -3.48 -12.15 -13.20
C VAL A 107 -2.62 -11.47 -12.13
N ALA A 108 -2.26 -10.19 -12.32
CA ALA A 108 -1.50 -9.43 -11.33
C ALA A 108 -2.22 -9.29 -9.98
N CYS A 109 -3.55 -9.43 -9.96
CA CYS A 109 -4.38 -9.29 -8.77
C CYS A 109 -4.94 -10.62 -8.25
N LEU A 110 -4.48 -11.76 -8.78
CA LEU A 110 -4.82 -13.09 -8.28
C LEU A 110 -3.95 -13.44 -7.06
N ILE A 111 -4.13 -12.71 -5.96
CA ILE A 111 -3.50 -13.03 -4.68
C ILE A 111 -4.41 -13.99 -3.91
N PRO A 112 -3.95 -15.19 -3.52
CA PRO A 112 -4.76 -16.11 -2.75
C PRO A 112 -5.31 -15.46 -1.47
N GLY A 113 -6.62 -15.59 -1.25
CA GLY A 113 -7.29 -15.05 -0.06
C GLY A 113 -7.87 -13.64 -0.22
N ASN A 114 -7.58 -12.92 -1.32
CA ASN A 114 -8.27 -11.66 -1.62
C ASN A 114 -9.62 -11.90 -2.32
N GLU A 115 -10.42 -10.84 -2.39
CA GLU A 115 -11.76 -10.81 -2.99
C GLU A 115 -11.82 -9.85 -4.21
N ILE A 116 -10.68 -9.25 -4.58
CA ILE A 116 -10.52 -8.34 -5.72
C ILE A 116 -10.90 -9.00 -7.05
N TRP A 117 -10.59 -10.29 -7.23
CA TRP A 117 -11.00 -11.05 -8.43
C TRP A 117 -12.51 -11.24 -8.56
N LYS A 118 -13.28 -11.07 -7.47
CA LYS A 118 -14.74 -11.04 -7.47
C LYS A 118 -15.30 -9.63 -7.68
N ASN A 119 -14.45 -8.66 -8.03
CA ASN A 119 -14.80 -7.25 -8.13
C ASN A 119 -15.33 -6.69 -6.80
N SER A 120 -14.72 -7.12 -5.69
CA SER A 120 -15.04 -6.72 -4.33
C SER A 120 -13.80 -6.19 -3.62
N THR A 121 -14.00 -5.21 -2.74
CA THR A 121 -12.98 -4.70 -1.82
C THR A 121 -13.05 -5.36 -0.44
N ASP A 122 -14.07 -6.19 -0.19
CA ASP A 122 -14.24 -6.96 1.05
C ASP A 122 -13.24 -8.12 1.11
N GLY A 123 -11.97 -7.82 1.37
CA GLY A 123 -10.88 -8.78 1.39
C GLY A 123 -9.80 -8.43 0.37
N GLY A 124 -8.62 -8.08 0.86
CA GLY A 124 -7.48 -7.69 0.05
C GLY A 124 -6.19 -7.77 0.84
N ASP A 125 -5.09 -7.37 0.22
CA ASP A 125 -3.76 -7.45 0.83
C ASP A 125 -2.98 -6.14 0.62
N VAL A 126 -2.17 -5.74 1.59
CA VAL A 126 -1.33 -4.53 1.46
C VAL A 126 -0.28 -4.67 0.35
N THR A 127 0.05 -5.90 -0.04
CA THR A 127 0.96 -6.22 -1.14
C THR A 127 0.39 -5.87 -2.52
N GLU A 128 -0.91 -5.59 -2.64
CA GLU A 128 -1.52 -5.08 -3.88
C GLU A 128 -0.79 -3.82 -4.37
N LEU A 129 -0.31 -2.98 -3.44
CA LEU A 129 0.50 -1.79 -3.78
C LEU A 129 1.79 -2.16 -4.54
N MET A 130 2.44 -3.28 -4.21
CA MET A 130 3.65 -3.74 -4.90
C MET A 130 3.36 -4.09 -6.35
N TYR A 131 2.30 -4.85 -6.59
CA TYR A 131 1.95 -5.31 -7.93
C TYR A 131 1.41 -4.17 -8.81
N LEU A 132 0.75 -3.19 -8.20
CA LEU A 132 0.02 -2.14 -8.90
C LEU A 132 0.69 -0.76 -8.83
N MET A 133 1.91 -0.65 -8.29
CA MET A 133 2.61 0.63 -8.09
C MET A 133 2.65 1.52 -9.35
N ASN A 134 2.82 0.93 -10.53
CA ASN A 134 2.86 1.67 -11.78
C ASN A 134 1.49 2.23 -12.18
N GLY A 135 0.43 1.47 -11.93
CA GLY A 135 -0.95 1.92 -12.17
C GLY A 135 -1.42 2.94 -11.14
N LEU A 136 -0.96 2.81 -9.89
CA LEU A 136 -1.33 3.68 -8.77
C LEU A 136 -0.56 4.99 -8.71
N LYS A 137 0.57 5.11 -9.43
CA LYS A 137 1.47 6.26 -9.42
C LYS A 137 0.74 7.60 -9.40
N ASP A 138 -0.18 7.80 -10.34
CA ASP A 138 -0.95 9.06 -10.49
C ASP A 138 -2.45 8.86 -10.18
N ASN A 139 -2.80 7.74 -9.55
CA ASN A 139 -4.18 7.33 -9.26
C ASN A 139 -4.42 7.12 -7.75
N ILE A 140 -3.74 7.89 -6.92
CA ILE A 140 -4.12 8.11 -5.51
C ILE A 140 -4.74 9.49 -5.38
N PHE A 141 -5.81 9.64 -4.61
CA PHE A 141 -6.58 10.88 -4.60
C PHE A 141 -6.84 11.41 -3.19
N PRO A 142 -7.02 12.73 -3.02
CA PRO A 142 -7.38 13.30 -1.74
C PRO A 142 -8.79 12.86 -1.31
N ASN A 143 -9.01 12.66 -0.02
CA ASN A 143 -10.31 12.24 0.55
C ASN A 143 -11.49 13.11 0.10
N SER A 144 -11.26 14.40 -0.16
CA SER A 144 -12.30 15.34 -0.63
C SER A 144 -12.91 14.98 -1.98
N ILE A 145 -12.24 14.18 -2.81
CA ILE A 145 -12.79 13.74 -4.10
C ILE A 145 -13.86 12.66 -3.92
N CYS A 146 -13.68 11.82 -2.89
CA CYS A 146 -14.41 10.58 -2.74
C CYS A 146 -14.30 10.13 -1.29
N PRO A 147 -15.13 10.69 -0.40
CA PRO A 147 -15.18 10.25 0.98
C PRO A 147 -15.54 8.76 1.06
N TYR A 148 -15.09 8.11 2.13
CA TYR A 148 -15.39 6.70 2.37
C TYR A 148 -16.89 6.43 2.48
N ILE A 149 -17.36 5.40 1.80
CA ILE A 149 -18.75 4.95 1.85
C ILE A 149 -18.78 3.67 2.69
N PRO A 150 -19.30 3.71 3.93
CA PRO A 150 -19.22 2.57 4.84
C PRO A 150 -20.20 1.44 4.49
N ASP A 151 -21.25 1.76 3.71
CA ASP A 151 -22.27 0.79 3.33
C ASP A 151 -21.72 -0.26 2.36
N PRO A 152 -21.95 -1.57 2.60
CA PRO A 152 -21.58 -2.63 1.67
C PRO A 152 -22.17 -2.44 0.26
N GLY A 153 -21.48 -2.98 -0.75
CA GLY A 153 -21.90 -2.90 -2.16
C GLY A 153 -21.48 -1.62 -2.89
N ASN A 154 -20.63 -0.79 -2.26
CA ASN A 154 -20.09 0.44 -2.84
C ASN A 154 -18.63 0.30 -3.29
N ASP A 155 -18.16 -0.92 -3.56
CA ASP A 155 -16.76 -1.26 -3.82
C ASP A 155 -16.08 -0.44 -4.94
N SER A 156 -16.82 -0.16 -6.01
CA SER A 156 -16.34 0.58 -7.18
C SER A 156 -16.89 2.01 -7.27
N VAL A 157 -17.67 2.43 -6.27
CA VAL A 157 -18.41 3.69 -6.32
C VAL A 157 -17.48 4.83 -5.91
N CYS A 158 -17.11 5.66 -6.89
CA CYS A 158 -16.32 6.85 -6.62
C CYS A 158 -16.61 7.97 -7.65
N PRO A 159 -17.81 8.60 -7.61
CA PRO A 159 -18.27 9.50 -8.66
C PRO A 159 -17.39 10.74 -8.86
N GLY A 160 -16.68 11.17 -7.81
CA GLY A 160 -15.81 12.34 -7.89
C GLY A 160 -14.54 12.11 -8.72
N VAL A 161 -14.14 10.87 -8.98
CA VAL A 161 -12.97 10.56 -9.83
C VAL A 161 -13.38 10.59 -11.30
N THR A 162 -13.61 11.79 -11.81
CA THR A 162 -13.88 12.06 -13.22
C THR A 162 -12.59 12.17 -14.03
N LEU A 163 -12.67 12.14 -15.37
CA LEU A 163 -11.50 12.37 -16.23
C LEU A 163 -10.80 13.69 -15.93
N GLU A 164 -11.56 14.78 -15.77
CA GLU A 164 -11.03 16.10 -15.41
C GLU A 164 -10.29 16.07 -14.06
N LYS A 165 -10.86 15.37 -13.06
CA LYS A 165 -10.21 15.27 -11.75
C LYS A 165 -8.99 14.37 -11.73
N ARG A 166 -8.89 13.41 -12.65
CA ARG A 166 -7.65 12.63 -12.87
C ARG A 166 -6.54 13.50 -13.43
N GLU A 167 -6.85 14.31 -14.43
CA GLU A 167 -5.88 15.24 -15.04
C GLU A 167 -5.40 16.31 -14.06
N GLY A 168 -6.29 16.78 -13.19
CA GLY A 168 -5.98 17.76 -12.15
C GLY A 168 -5.53 17.18 -10.80
N ASN A 169 -5.22 15.89 -10.71
CA ASN A 169 -4.87 15.24 -9.45
C ASN A 169 -3.52 15.78 -8.91
N PRO A 170 -3.48 16.40 -7.73
CA PRO A 170 -2.24 16.96 -7.20
C PRO A 170 -1.33 15.90 -6.55
N LEU A 171 -1.82 14.68 -6.33
CA LEU A 171 -1.08 13.62 -5.65
C LEU A 171 -0.42 12.68 -6.66
N SER A 172 0.83 12.32 -6.40
CA SER A 172 1.57 11.31 -7.17
C SER A 172 2.53 10.56 -6.27
N LEU A 173 2.52 9.24 -6.39
CA LEU A 173 3.32 8.34 -5.58
C LEU A 173 4.57 7.88 -6.32
N THR A 174 5.72 7.93 -5.66
CA THR A 174 6.93 7.22 -6.12
C THR A 174 7.44 6.37 -4.97
N ILE A 175 7.28 5.05 -5.09
CA ILE A 175 7.79 4.11 -4.10
C ILE A 175 9.32 4.05 -4.21
N LYS A 176 10.00 4.49 -3.16
CA LYS A 176 11.47 4.43 -3.07
C LYS A 176 11.97 3.07 -2.58
N LYS A 177 11.21 2.45 -1.67
CA LYS A 177 11.55 1.20 -0.98
C LYS A 177 10.26 0.57 -0.44
N MET A 178 10.14 -0.74 -0.53
CA MET A 178 9.07 -1.54 0.06
C MET A 178 9.64 -2.91 0.43
N ASP A 179 9.80 -3.14 1.73
CA ASP A 179 10.35 -4.37 2.28
C ASP A 179 9.25 -5.14 2.99
N THR A 180 9.34 -6.47 2.97
CA THR A 180 8.44 -7.37 3.69
C THR A 180 9.23 -8.12 4.77
N TYR A 181 8.67 -8.18 5.97
CA TYR A 181 9.28 -8.84 7.13
C TYR A 181 8.28 -9.84 7.72
N TYR A 182 8.78 -10.99 8.17
CA TYR A 182 7.94 -12.09 8.66
C TYR A 182 8.15 -12.42 10.14
N ASP A 183 9.29 -12.05 10.72
CA ASP A 183 9.62 -12.36 12.10
C ASP A 183 9.68 -11.11 12.99
N ALA A 184 9.44 -11.29 14.28
CA ALA A 184 9.37 -10.19 15.23
C ALA A 184 10.69 -9.41 15.38
N VAL A 185 11.85 -10.03 15.13
CA VAL A 185 13.14 -9.38 15.28
C VAL A 185 13.39 -8.44 14.10
N SER A 186 13.14 -8.90 12.87
CA SER A 186 13.27 -8.06 11.67
C SER A 186 12.27 -6.92 11.67
N VAL A 187 11.01 -7.15 12.06
CA VAL A 187 10.01 -6.09 12.22
C VAL A 187 10.46 -5.03 13.22
N LYS A 188 10.93 -5.44 14.41
CA LYS A 188 11.43 -4.50 15.42
C LYS A 188 12.65 -3.70 14.94
N TYR A 189 13.57 -4.37 14.25
CA TYR A 189 14.74 -3.71 13.68
C TYR A 189 14.34 -2.66 12.65
N ALA A 190 13.46 -3.02 11.71
CA ALA A 190 13.01 -2.11 10.67
C ALA A 190 12.19 -0.94 11.25
N LEU A 191 11.35 -1.16 12.27
CA LEU A 191 10.63 -0.08 12.96
C LEU A 191 11.60 0.94 13.58
N VAL A 192 12.63 0.46 14.29
CA VAL A 192 13.63 1.32 14.94
C VAL A 192 14.55 1.99 13.92
N ASN A 193 14.91 1.30 12.83
CA ASN A 193 15.82 1.83 11.83
C ASN A 193 15.13 2.85 10.91
N ASP A 194 13.96 2.50 10.39
CA ASP A 194 13.29 3.27 9.36
C ASP A 194 12.36 4.35 9.94
N GLN A 195 11.96 4.25 11.22
CA GLN A 195 11.07 5.20 11.91
C GLN A 195 9.77 5.46 11.10
N ARG A 196 9.21 4.39 10.53
CA ARG A 196 8.04 4.45 9.64
C ARG A 196 6.94 3.52 10.11
N ALA A 197 5.70 3.94 9.87
CA ALA A 197 4.54 3.09 10.08
C ALA A 197 4.62 1.89 9.13
N MET A 198 4.16 0.73 9.59
CA MET A 198 4.10 -0.50 8.82
C MET A 198 2.66 -0.98 8.74
N ALA A 199 2.29 -1.53 7.60
CA ALA A 199 1.04 -2.25 7.42
C ALA A 199 1.29 -3.74 7.67
N ILE A 200 0.29 -4.44 8.18
CA ILE A 200 0.35 -5.87 8.48
C ILE A 200 -0.81 -6.54 7.74
N SER A 201 -0.48 -7.52 6.91
CA SER A 201 -1.44 -8.48 6.36
C SER A 201 -1.34 -9.80 7.10
N THR A 202 -2.46 -10.51 7.21
CA THR A 202 -2.52 -11.90 7.64
C THR A 202 -3.03 -12.75 6.49
N ALA A 203 -2.24 -13.72 6.05
CA ALA A 203 -2.63 -14.72 5.07
C ALA A 203 -3.54 -15.80 5.69
#